data_AF-A0A4V2X3D4-F1
#
_entry.id   AF-A0A4V2X3D4-F1
#
_cell.length_a   1.000
_cell.length_b   1.000
_cell.length_c   1.000
_cell.angle_alpha   90.00
_cell.angle_beta   90.00
_cell.angle_gamma   90.00
#
_symmetry.space_group_name_H-M   'P 1'
#
loop_
_entity.id
_entity.type
_entity.pdbx_description
1 polymer ?
#
loop_
_entity_poly.entity_id
_entity_poly.type
_entity_poly.pdbx_seq_one_letter_code
_entity_poly.pdbx_strand_id
1 'polypeptide(L)'
;MKIFSNLTLALLLASPSMVAYAHEEADEFCSELESFLISVKPEETRGLTLRTFWGARVEGDNIVMGSKTCEHDDYEPGKNLCSYLMEHSSTEFAGYNAKRILNCLASAPGIGQDVDIHSGSFSTTFGSPDRGALVDLDFLPDKEAGEMVLRLQADGY
;
A
#
# COMPACT_ATOMS: atom_id res chain seq x y z
N MET A 1 70.43 -25.57 -24.33
CA MET A 1 70.25 -24.87 -23.05
C MET A 1 68.92 -24.12 -23.14
N LYS A 2 68.03 -24.35 -22.17
CA LYS A 2 66.60 -23.94 -22.12
C LYS A 2 66.42 -22.43 -22.36
N ILE A 3 65.25 -21.99 -22.85
CA ILE A 3 64.33 -21.08 -22.11
C ILE A 3 63.15 -20.52 -22.96
N PHE A 4 61.96 -20.78 -22.42
CA PHE A 4 60.65 -20.09 -22.47
C PHE A 4 59.84 -19.95 -23.79
N SER A 5 58.97 -20.94 -23.95
CA SER A 5 57.58 -20.82 -24.42
C SER A 5 56.80 -19.81 -23.58
N ASN A 6 56.13 -18.84 -24.22
CA ASN A 6 55.07 -18.03 -23.62
C ASN A 6 53.81 -18.18 -24.47
N LEU A 7 52.95 -19.08 -24.01
CA LEU A 7 51.62 -19.34 -24.54
C LEU A 7 50.72 -18.16 -24.15
N THR A 8 50.17 -17.47 -25.15
CA THR A 8 49.25 -16.34 -24.95
C THR A 8 47.82 -16.82 -25.17
N LEU A 9 47.04 -16.79 -24.08
CA LEU A 9 45.65 -16.31 -23.97
C LEU A 9 44.53 -16.96 -24.81
N ALA A 10 43.56 -17.58 -24.12
CA ALA A 10 42.13 -17.20 -24.20
C ALA A 10 41.31 -18.00 -23.17
N LEU A 11 40.95 -17.34 -22.06
CA LEU A 11 39.89 -17.78 -21.15
C LEU A 11 38.53 -17.49 -21.80
N LEU A 12 37.74 -18.52 -22.10
CA LEU A 12 36.33 -18.41 -22.45
C LEU A 12 35.52 -19.19 -21.40
N LEU A 13 35.33 -18.59 -20.22
CA LEU A 13 34.32 -19.03 -19.28
C LEU A 13 32.99 -18.43 -19.72
N ALA A 14 32.24 -19.20 -20.52
CA ALA A 14 30.84 -18.93 -20.78
C ALA A 14 30.04 -19.28 -19.51
N SER A 15 29.95 -18.32 -18.58
CA SER A 15 29.03 -18.41 -17.46
C SER A 15 27.60 -18.20 -17.98
N PRO A 16 26.69 -19.19 -17.87
CA PRO A 16 25.28 -18.95 -18.13
C PRO A 16 24.80 -17.90 -17.12
N SER A 17 24.48 -16.72 -17.63
CA SER A 17 23.81 -15.68 -16.86
C SER A 17 22.43 -16.22 -16.55
N MET A 18 22.25 -16.83 -15.39
CA MET A 18 20.92 -17.05 -14.83
C MET A 18 20.36 -15.65 -14.58
N VAL A 19 19.54 -15.18 -15.52
CA VAL A 19 18.70 -14.02 -15.29
C VAL A 19 17.71 -14.45 -14.24
N ALA A 20 18.02 -14.15 -12.99
CA ALA A 20 17.05 -14.21 -11.92
C ALA A 20 15.99 -13.16 -12.26
N TYR A 21 14.93 -13.59 -12.94
CA TYR A 21 13.68 -12.86 -12.94
C TYR A 21 13.21 -12.88 -11.49
N ALA A 22 13.49 -11.81 -10.77
CA ALA A 22 12.76 -11.51 -9.54
C ALA A 22 11.30 -11.35 -9.98
N HIS A 23 10.52 -12.41 -9.78
CA HIS A 23 9.08 -12.32 -9.81
C HIS A 23 8.72 -11.47 -8.60
N GLU A 24 8.53 -10.17 -8.82
CA GLU A 24 7.96 -9.27 -7.82
C GLU A 24 6.63 -9.92 -7.42
N GLU A 25 6.56 -10.48 -6.22
CA GLU A 25 5.30 -10.98 -5.69
C GLU A 25 4.34 -9.80 -5.73
N ALA A 26 3.26 -9.95 -6.50
CA ALA A 26 2.24 -8.92 -6.59
C ALA A 26 1.81 -8.58 -5.16
N ASP A 27 1.90 -7.30 -4.79
CA ASP A 27 1.56 -6.86 -3.44
C ASP A 27 0.09 -7.25 -3.18
N GLU A 28 -0.12 -8.20 -2.27
CA GLU A 28 -1.43 -8.73 -1.89
C GLU A 28 -2.40 -7.60 -1.54
N PHE A 29 -1.89 -6.50 -0.97
CA PHE A 29 -2.69 -5.33 -0.69
C PHE A 29 -3.25 -4.64 -1.93
N CYS A 30 -2.47 -4.54 -3.01
CA CYS A 30 -2.98 -3.97 -4.26
C CYS A 30 -4.12 -4.83 -4.79
N SER A 31 -4.03 -6.16 -4.70
CA SER A 31 -5.13 -7.06 -5.09
C SER A 31 -6.40 -6.82 -4.26
N GLU A 32 -6.28 -6.66 -2.94
CA GLU A 32 -7.43 -6.37 -2.06
C GLU A 32 -8.03 -4.98 -2.36
N LEU A 33 -7.19 -3.97 -2.56
CA LEU A 33 -7.61 -2.62 -2.90
C LEU A 33 -8.33 -2.59 -4.25
N GLU A 34 -7.75 -3.21 -5.27
CA GLU A 34 -8.35 -3.31 -6.61
C GLU A 34 -9.68 -4.05 -6.57
N SER A 35 -9.77 -5.14 -5.79
CA SER A 35 -11.02 -5.88 -5.62
C SER A 35 -12.13 -5.01 -5.03
N PHE A 36 -11.81 -4.18 -4.04
CA PHE A 36 -12.74 -3.17 -3.51
C PHE A 36 -13.13 -2.16 -4.60
N LEU A 37 -12.17 -1.55 -5.30
CA LEU A 37 -12.44 -0.51 -6.30
C LEU A 37 -13.26 -1.01 -7.50
N ILE A 38 -12.98 -2.23 -7.98
CA ILE A 38 -13.74 -2.89 -9.06
C ILE A 38 -15.20 -3.12 -8.65
N SER A 39 -15.45 -3.40 -7.37
CA SER A 39 -16.79 -3.71 -6.87
C SER A 39 -17.73 -2.50 -6.81
N VAL A 40 -17.18 -1.27 -6.82
CA VAL A 40 -17.95 -0.03 -6.83
C VAL A 40 -18.67 0.13 -8.18
N LYS A 41 -19.98 0.35 -8.12
CA LYS A 41 -20.84 0.50 -9.30
C LYS A 41 -20.99 1.96 -9.71
N PRO A 42 -21.42 2.24 -10.96
CA PRO A 42 -21.67 3.60 -11.41
C PRO A 42 -22.71 4.24 -10.52
N GLU A 43 -22.50 5.51 -10.16
CA GLU A 43 -23.37 6.27 -9.27
C GLU A 43 -23.43 5.75 -7.83
N GLU A 44 -22.56 4.80 -7.45
CA GLU A 44 -22.34 4.41 -6.06
C GLU A 44 -21.09 5.07 -5.48
N THR A 45 -21.23 5.60 -4.28
CA THR A 45 -20.10 5.99 -3.42
C THR A 45 -19.87 4.89 -2.40
N ARG A 46 -18.66 4.36 -2.31
CA ARG A 46 -18.24 3.41 -1.29
C ARG A 46 -16.95 3.88 -0.65
N GLY A 47 -16.75 3.56 0.61
CA GLY A 47 -15.53 3.95 1.30
C GLY A 47 -15.26 3.10 2.51
N LEU A 48 -14.09 3.37 3.09
CA LEU A 48 -13.72 2.88 4.40
C LEU A 48 -12.92 3.93 5.16
N THR A 49 -12.90 3.81 6.47
CA THR A 49 -12.08 4.65 7.34
C THR A 49 -11.26 3.77 8.28
N LEU A 50 -9.94 3.74 8.09
CA LEU A 50 -9.00 3.12 9.01
C LEU A 50 -8.53 4.18 10.01
N ARG A 51 -8.70 3.89 11.30
CA ARG A 51 -8.19 4.71 12.40
C ARG A 51 -7.09 3.94 13.08
N THR A 52 -5.97 4.61 13.34
CA THR A 52 -4.86 4.04 14.09
C THR A 52 -4.47 4.98 15.21
N PHE A 53 -4.21 4.43 16.38
CA PHE A 53 -3.65 5.14 17.53
C PHE A 53 -2.28 4.56 17.87
N TRP A 54 -1.31 5.42 18.13
CA TRP A 54 0.00 5.05 18.66
C TRP A 54 0.43 5.99 19.78
N GLY A 55 0.74 5.40 20.94
CA GLY A 55 1.05 6.13 22.16
C GLY A 55 0.44 5.44 23.37
N ALA A 56 0.67 5.96 24.57
CA ALA A 56 0.08 5.40 25.79
C ALA A 56 -1.20 6.17 26.17
N ARG A 57 -2.34 5.48 26.26
CA ARG A 57 -3.56 6.02 26.86
C ARG A 57 -4.22 5.04 27.81
N VAL A 58 -4.97 5.56 28.78
CA VAL A 58 -5.74 4.75 29.73
C VAL A 58 -7.10 4.45 29.12
N GLU A 59 -7.43 3.17 28.98
CA GLU A 59 -8.75 2.68 28.56
C GLU A 59 -9.32 1.75 29.63
N GLY A 60 -10.28 2.27 30.41
CA GLY A 60 -10.76 1.58 31.62
C GLY A 60 -9.64 1.38 32.62
N ASP A 61 -9.40 0.12 33.01
CA ASP A 61 -8.33 -0.26 33.94
C ASP A 61 -7.00 -0.61 33.24
N ASN A 62 -6.90 -0.44 31.92
CA ASN A 62 -5.74 -0.85 31.12
C ASN A 62 -4.99 0.35 30.54
N ILE A 63 -3.70 0.15 30.24
CA ILE A 63 -2.92 1.05 29.37
C ILE A 63 -2.86 0.42 27.99
N VAL A 64 -3.38 1.13 26.99
CA VAL A 64 -3.33 0.76 25.58
C VAL A 64 -2.19 1.54 24.92
N MET A 65 -1.27 0.81 24.28
CA MET A 65 -0.10 1.38 23.59
C MET A 65 -0.33 1.63 22.10
N GLY A 66 -1.38 1.03 21.56
CA GLY A 66 -1.79 1.21 20.18
C GLY A 66 -3.07 0.44 19.89
N SER A 67 -3.86 0.97 18.97
CA SER A 67 -5.11 0.35 18.55
C SER A 67 -5.39 0.70 17.09
N LYS A 68 -6.21 -0.12 16.44
CA LYS A 68 -6.74 0.17 15.13
C LYS A 68 -8.21 -0.20 15.05
N THR A 69 -8.98 0.54 14.27
CA THR A 69 -10.37 0.23 13.91
C THR A 69 -10.56 0.53 12.43
N CYS A 70 -11.50 -0.15 11.79
CA CYS A 70 -11.82 0.08 10.39
C CYS A 70 -13.34 0.06 10.19
N GLU A 71 -13.87 1.18 9.69
CA GLU A 71 -15.29 1.38 9.37
C GLU A 71 -15.49 1.15 7.86
N HIS A 72 -16.54 0.43 7.45
CA HIS A 72 -16.76 0.01 6.06
C HIS A 72 -18.24 -0.01 5.63
N ASP A 73 -19.12 0.67 6.37
CA ASP A 73 -20.55 0.85 6.06
C ASP A 73 -21.32 -0.44 5.67
N ASP A 74 -21.02 -1.55 6.35
CA ASP A 74 -21.60 -2.88 6.08
C ASP A 74 -21.49 -3.37 4.61
N TYR A 75 -20.56 -2.81 3.85
CA TYR A 75 -20.28 -3.22 2.48
C TYR A 75 -19.27 -4.36 2.43
N GLU A 76 -19.66 -5.54 1.93
CA GLU A 76 -18.82 -6.75 2.03
C GLU A 76 -17.42 -6.59 1.38
N PRO A 77 -17.25 -6.00 0.19
CA PRO A 77 -15.91 -5.72 -0.35
C PRO A 77 -15.10 -4.75 0.53
N GLY A 78 -15.75 -3.75 1.12
CA GLY A 78 -15.12 -2.83 2.07
C GLY A 78 -14.68 -3.54 3.36
N LYS A 79 -15.46 -4.49 3.84
CA LYS A 79 -15.15 -5.34 4.99
C LYS A 79 -13.94 -6.23 4.74
N ASN A 80 -13.78 -6.78 3.54
CA ASN A 80 -12.60 -7.58 3.18
C ASN A 80 -11.32 -6.73 3.22
N LEU A 81 -11.35 -5.56 2.55
CA LEU A 81 -10.23 -4.62 2.58
C LEU A 81 -9.93 -4.12 4.01
N CYS A 82 -10.98 -3.82 4.80
CA CYS A 82 -10.82 -3.48 6.21
C CYS A 82 -10.19 -4.63 7.02
N SER A 83 -10.59 -5.88 6.77
CA SER A 83 -10.00 -7.04 7.46
C SER A 83 -8.50 -7.15 7.18
N TYR A 84 -8.11 -6.96 5.91
CA TYR A 84 -6.70 -6.91 5.52
C TYR A 84 -5.93 -5.79 6.23
N LEU A 85 -6.46 -4.56 6.20
CA LEU A 85 -5.85 -3.41 6.91
C LEU A 85 -5.76 -3.67 8.43
N MET A 86 -6.81 -4.23 9.01
CA MET A 86 -6.85 -4.61 10.42
C MET A 86 -5.87 -5.71 10.78
N GLU A 87 -5.40 -6.52 9.84
CA GLU A 87 -4.34 -7.50 10.09
C GLU A 87 -2.95 -6.89 9.86
N HIS A 88 -2.75 -6.22 8.72
CA HIS A 88 -1.42 -5.90 8.21
C HIS A 88 -0.96 -4.45 8.43
N SER A 89 -1.84 -3.53 8.84
CA SER A 89 -1.45 -2.13 9.08
C SER A 89 -0.67 -1.96 10.39
N SER A 90 0.39 -1.16 10.32
CA SER A 90 1.11 -0.65 11.49
C SER A 90 0.34 0.49 12.15
N THR A 91 0.23 0.46 13.48
CA THR A 91 -0.30 1.58 14.26
C THR A 91 0.72 2.71 14.41
N GLU A 92 2.01 2.36 14.55
CA GLU A 92 3.12 3.31 14.71
C GLU A 92 3.43 4.07 13.42
N PHE A 93 3.39 3.39 12.28
CA PHE A 93 3.75 3.93 10.97
C PHE A 93 2.53 4.02 10.04
N ALA A 94 1.48 4.72 10.50
CA ALA A 94 0.18 4.77 9.82
C ALA A 94 0.25 5.29 8.37
N GLY A 95 1.19 6.20 8.07
CA GLY A 95 1.41 6.76 6.74
C GLY A 95 1.85 5.73 5.69
N TYR A 96 2.35 4.56 6.13
CA TYR A 96 2.70 3.47 5.23
C TYR A 96 1.47 2.96 4.45
N ASN A 97 0.29 2.95 5.06
CA ASN A 97 -0.95 2.52 4.39
C ASN A 97 -1.33 3.48 3.26
N ALA A 98 -1.24 4.80 3.49
CA ALA A 98 -1.50 5.80 2.47
C ALA A 98 -0.50 5.68 1.30
N LYS A 99 0.79 5.47 1.61
CA LYS A 99 1.84 5.27 0.60
C LYS A 99 1.57 4.02 -0.24
N ARG A 100 1.17 2.90 0.37
CA ARG A 100 0.81 1.67 -0.36
C ARG A 100 -0.36 1.91 -1.30
N ILE A 101 -1.44 2.55 -0.85
CA ILE A 101 -2.61 2.85 -1.69
C ILE A 101 -2.19 3.66 -2.91
N LEU A 102 -1.45 4.74 -2.67
CA LEU A 102 -0.97 5.60 -3.75
C LEU A 102 -0.06 4.86 -4.73
N ASN A 103 0.78 3.95 -4.24
CA ASN A 103 1.64 3.13 -5.10
C ASN A 103 0.87 2.09 -5.92
N CYS A 104 -0.21 1.53 -5.39
CA CYS A 104 -1.09 0.65 -6.18
C CYS A 104 -1.81 1.40 -7.30
N LEU A 105 -2.14 2.69 -7.08
CA LEU A 105 -2.93 3.50 -8.02
C LEU A 105 -2.09 4.36 -8.97
N ALA A 106 -0.81 4.59 -8.67
CA ALA A 106 0.07 5.43 -9.48
C ALA A 106 0.65 4.68 -10.69
N SER A 107 0.87 5.41 -11.77
CA SER A 107 1.73 4.92 -12.85
C SER A 107 3.19 4.87 -12.40
N ALA A 108 3.96 3.90 -12.90
CA ALA A 108 5.38 3.83 -12.61
C ALA A 108 6.14 5.09 -13.11
N PRO A 109 7.17 5.57 -12.38
CA PRO A 109 7.64 5.10 -11.08
C PRO A 109 6.82 5.73 -9.93
N GLY A 110 6.27 4.91 -9.03
CA GLY A 110 5.46 5.39 -7.90
C GLY A 110 6.25 6.20 -6.85
N ILE A 111 5.71 6.33 -5.64
CA ILE A 111 6.34 6.99 -4.49
C ILE A 111 7.50 6.13 -3.98
N GLY A 112 8.70 6.72 -3.95
CA GLY A 112 9.92 6.06 -3.50
C GLY A 112 9.89 5.62 -2.02
N GLN A 113 10.72 4.64 -1.68
CA GLN A 113 10.73 4.03 -0.33
C GLN A 113 11.08 5.04 0.76
N ASP A 114 11.99 5.98 0.49
CA ASP A 114 12.48 7.00 1.43
C ASP A 114 11.52 8.17 1.67
N VAL A 115 10.33 8.14 1.06
CA VAL A 115 9.29 9.17 1.27
C VAL A 115 8.31 8.69 2.33
N ASP A 116 8.14 9.50 3.38
CA ASP A 116 7.15 9.26 4.43
C ASP A 116 5.99 10.25 4.34
N ILE A 117 4.78 9.70 4.28
CA ILE A 117 3.54 10.48 4.26
C ILE A 117 3.13 10.73 5.72
N HIS A 118 3.23 11.98 6.16
CA HIS A 118 2.79 12.40 7.49
C HIS A 118 1.33 12.84 7.49
N SER A 119 0.88 13.44 6.39
CA SER A 119 -0.50 13.84 6.14
C SER A 119 -0.70 14.20 4.67
N GLY A 120 -1.92 14.13 4.15
CA GLY A 120 -2.27 14.65 2.83
C GLY A 120 -3.68 14.29 2.39
N SER A 121 -4.14 14.97 1.35
CA SER A 121 -5.37 14.68 0.61
C SER A 121 -5.01 14.46 -0.85
N PHE A 122 -5.47 13.36 -1.43
CA PHE A 122 -5.08 12.91 -2.76
C PHE A 122 -6.32 12.47 -3.53
N SER A 123 -6.35 12.77 -4.82
CA SER A 123 -7.40 12.31 -5.73
C SER A 123 -6.77 11.66 -6.95
N THR A 124 -7.29 10.51 -7.36
CA THR A 124 -6.86 9.78 -8.55
C THR A 124 -8.03 9.03 -9.18
N THR A 125 -7.78 8.28 -10.23
CA THR A 125 -8.78 7.44 -10.90
C THR A 125 -8.32 6.00 -10.94
N PHE A 126 -9.26 5.06 -10.87
CA PHE A 126 -9.02 3.64 -11.08
C PHE A 126 -9.92 3.10 -12.20
N GLY A 127 -9.38 2.27 -13.08
CA GLY A 127 -10.12 1.65 -14.18
C GLY A 127 -9.95 2.36 -15.53
N SER A 128 -11.01 2.36 -16.34
CA SER A 128 -11.03 2.89 -17.71
C SER A 128 -11.80 4.21 -17.80
N PRO A 129 -11.71 4.95 -18.92
CA PRO A 129 -12.51 6.17 -19.11
C PRO A 129 -14.03 5.96 -19.08
N ASP A 130 -14.51 4.77 -19.47
CA ASP A 130 -15.94 4.46 -19.56
C ASP A 130 -16.46 3.62 -18.39
N ARG A 131 -15.56 3.11 -17.55
CA ARG A 131 -15.89 2.36 -16.34
C ARG A 131 -14.75 2.42 -15.35
N GLY A 132 -15.01 2.98 -14.17
CA GLY A 132 -13.99 3.13 -13.14
C GLY A 132 -14.52 3.72 -11.85
N ALA A 133 -13.60 4.28 -11.06
CA ALA A 133 -13.92 5.07 -9.88
C ALA A 133 -13.00 6.28 -9.79
N LEU A 134 -13.56 7.42 -9.37
CA LEU A 134 -12.79 8.52 -8.79
C LEU A 134 -12.44 8.10 -7.37
N VAL A 135 -11.16 8.15 -7.01
CA VAL A 135 -10.66 7.67 -5.72
C VAL A 135 -10.08 8.85 -4.96
N ASP A 136 -10.69 9.17 -3.83
CA ASP A 136 -10.22 10.16 -2.88
C ASP A 136 -9.61 9.46 -1.65
N LEU A 137 -8.41 9.90 -1.28
CA LEU A 137 -7.66 9.40 -0.13
C LEU A 137 -7.27 10.58 0.76
N ASP A 138 -7.79 10.59 1.99
CA ASP A 138 -7.33 11.49 3.03
C ASP A 138 -6.53 10.72 4.07
N PHE A 139 -5.36 11.24 4.44
CA PHE A 139 -4.58 10.75 5.57
C PHE A 139 -4.21 11.92 6.46
N LEU A 140 -4.84 12.01 7.64
CA LEU A 140 -4.75 13.19 8.51
C LEU A 140 -4.71 12.77 9.98
N PRO A 141 -4.10 13.55 10.87
CA PRO A 141 -4.28 13.38 12.32
C PRO A 141 -5.76 13.53 12.72
N ASP A 142 -6.20 12.79 13.75
CA ASP A 142 -7.49 13.05 14.40
C ASP A 142 -7.35 14.03 15.57
N LYS A 143 -8.42 14.19 16.35
CA LYS A 143 -8.52 15.07 17.51
C LYS A 143 -7.57 14.68 18.64
N GLU A 144 -7.34 13.39 18.85
CA GLU A 144 -6.45 12.92 19.91
C GLU A 144 -5.01 12.80 19.40
N ALA A 145 -4.06 13.21 20.25
CA ALA A 145 -2.65 13.07 19.92
C ALA A 145 -2.28 11.59 19.75
N GLY A 146 -1.59 11.27 18.65
CA GLY A 146 -1.24 9.89 18.30
C GLY A 146 -2.31 9.16 17.47
N GLU A 147 -3.48 9.77 17.25
CA GLU A 147 -4.48 9.24 16.32
C GLU A 147 -4.25 9.75 14.90
N MET A 148 -4.30 8.81 13.95
CA MET A 148 -4.28 9.06 12.52
C MET A 148 -5.51 8.42 11.88
N VAL A 149 -6.08 9.09 10.88
CA VAL A 149 -7.23 8.64 10.12
C VAL A 149 -6.85 8.55 8.65
N LEU A 150 -7.04 7.37 8.07
CA LEU A 150 -7.00 7.14 6.64
C LEU A 150 -8.44 6.93 6.16
N ARG A 151 -8.94 7.84 5.31
CA ARG A 151 -10.23 7.70 4.63
C ARG A 151 -9.98 7.41 3.17
N LEU A 152 -10.58 6.33 2.68
CA LEU A 152 -10.59 5.99 1.26
C LEU A 152 -12.05 6.06 0.80
N GLN A 153 -12.32 6.87 -0.21
CA GLN A 153 -13.62 6.97 -0.87
C GLN A 153 -13.45 6.67 -2.36
N ALA A 154 -14.40 5.94 -2.92
CA ALA A 154 -14.47 5.60 -4.33
C ALA A 154 -15.87 5.94 -4.85
N ASP A 155 -15.92 6.81 -5.84
CA ASP A 155 -17.13 7.23 -6.54
C ASP A 155 -17.14 6.61 -7.94
N GLY A 156 -18.00 5.61 -8.14
CA GLY A 156 -18.05 4.84 -9.38
C GLY A 156 -18.70 5.59 -10.54
N TYR A 157 -18.15 5.40 -11.74
CA TYR A 157 -18.71 5.92 -13.00
C TYR A 157 -18.71 4.84 -14.10
#